data_AF-A0A9D5JBC2-F1
#
_entry.id   AF-A0A9D5JBC2-F1
#
_cell.length_a   1.000
_cell.length_b   1.000
_cell.length_c   1.000
_cell.angle_alpha   90.00
_cell.angle_beta   90.00
_cell.angle_gamma   90.00
#
_symmetry.space_group_name_H-M   'P 1'
#
loop_
_entity.id
_entity.type
_entity.pdbx_description
1 polymer ?
#
loop_
_entity_poly.entity_id
_entity_poly.type
_entity_poly.pdbx_seq_one_letter_code
_entity_poly.pdbx_strand_id
1 'polypeptide(L)'
;MQAIYDRLTRTAIHSVKPENVATFLGRPLHPNYRDEIGNRFDTRIAGTRIKHTMGPVSLKTYDKHGFILRIETTVSDVSFFKHYRKVEHRDGTTETKWTAMKKGIYSLSPLREVLHAANRRYLEFISAIDTPTAGIEALRKVSASLRDGEHSYPGFNLFADEDQTLMEALVRGEHCIRGLSNKTLRRHFPQKTSAQIPRTLKRLRTHGLIKKVGHTYHYYLTRLGRTIAMAGLKVKELVIIPQLATALS
;
A
#
# COMPACT_ATOMS: atom_id res chain seq x y z
N MET A 1 -10.14 7.69 1.54
CA MET A 1 -10.07 6.77 0.37
C MET A 1 -9.38 7.39 -0.84
N GLN A 2 -9.68 8.63 -1.23
CA GLN A 2 -9.09 9.27 -2.43
C GLN A 2 -7.55 9.23 -2.51
N ALA A 3 -6.84 9.40 -1.38
CA ALA A 3 -5.37 9.29 -1.34
C ALA A 3 -4.83 7.87 -1.65
N ILE A 4 -5.61 6.83 -1.33
CA ILE A 4 -5.28 5.43 -1.65
C ILE A 4 -5.45 5.21 -3.16
N TYR A 5 -6.57 5.66 -3.71
CA TYR A 5 -6.90 5.51 -5.13
C TYR A 5 -5.94 6.26 -6.06
N ASP A 6 -5.61 7.52 -5.77
CA ASP A 6 -4.65 8.28 -6.59
C ASP A 6 -3.28 7.58 -6.64
N ARG A 7 -2.82 7.07 -5.51
CA ARG A 7 -1.52 6.38 -5.45
C ARG A 7 -1.55 5.00 -6.11
N LEU A 8 -2.61 4.21 -5.92
CA LEU A 8 -2.80 2.94 -6.60
C LEU A 8 -2.84 3.14 -8.11
N THR A 9 -3.59 4.13 -8.58
CA THR A 9 -3.75 4.37 -10.01
C THR A 9 -2.47 4.90 -10.65
N ARG A 10 -1.77 5.85 -10.02
CA ARG A 10 -0.44 6.32 -10.47
C ARG A 10 0.59 5.18 -10.47
N THR A 11 0.61 4.35 -9.44
CA THR A 11 1.56 3.23 -9.39
C THR A 11 1.22 2.17 -10.44
N ALA A 12 -0.05 1.84 -10.64
CA ALA A 12 -0.47 0.89 -11.66
C ALA A 12 -0.13 1.36 -13.08
N ILE A 13 -0.34 2.65 -13.42
CA ILE A 13 0.00 3.14 -14.76
C ILE A 13 1.51 3.11 -15.03
N HIS A 14 2.35 3.35 -14.01
CA HIS A 14 3.81 3.31 -14.14
C HIS A 14 4.38 1.89 -14.12
N SER A 15 3.76 0.97 -13.37
CA SER A 15 4.27 -0.39 -13.17
C SER A 15 3.78 -1.39 -14.21
N VAL A 16 2.60 -1.17 -14.82
CA VAL A 16 2.04 -2.09 -15.82
C VAL A 16 2.73 -1.88 -17.16
N LYS A 17 3.58 -2.81 -17.54
CA LYS A 17 4.20 -2.90 -18.87
C LYS A 17 3.33 -3.73 -19.82
N PRO A 18 3.58 -3.69 -21.15
CA PRO A 18 2.85 -4.50 -22.13
C PRO A 18 2.81 -6.00 -21.79
N GLU A 19 3.89 -6.56 -21.24
CA GLU A 19 3.98 -7.96 -20.85
C GLU A 19 3.01 -8.31 -19.71
N ASN A 20 2.79 -7.37 -18.79
CA ASN A 20 1.82 -7.52 -17.72
C ASN A 20 0.39 -7.58 -18.27
N VAL A 21 0.06 -6.78 -19.29
CA VAL A 21 -1.27 -6.79 -19.93
C VAL A 21 -1.58 -8.17 -20.51
N ALA A 22 -0.63 -8.78 -21.24
CA ALA A 22 -0.77 -10.14 -21.75
C ALA A 22 -0.98 -11.16 -20.61
N THR A 23 -0.22 -11.02 -19.52
CA THR A 23 -0.35 -11.87 -18.32
C THR A 23 -1.73 -11.74 -17.67
N PHE A 24 -2.23 -10.52 -17.51
CA PHE A 24 -3.58 -10.28 -16.98
C PHE A 24 -4.64 -10.92 -17.88
N LEU A 25 -4.46 -10.88 -19.20
CA LEU A 25 -5.36 -11.50 -20.15
C LEU A 25 -5.14 -13.02 -20.32
N GLY A 26 -4.20 -13.62 -19.61
CA GLY A 26 -3.93 -15.06 -19.67
C GLY A 26 -3.35 -15.51 -21.02
N ARG A 27 -2.53 -14.66 -21.64
CA ARG A 27 -1.91 -14.87 -22.96
C ARG A 27 -0.39 -14.79 -22.86
N PRO A 28 0.34 -15.63 -23.61
CA PRO A 28 1.76 -15.40 -23.85
C PRO A 28 1.94 -14.20 -24.80
N LEU A 29 2.86 -13.30 -24.48
CA LEU A 29 3.29 -12.25 -25.40
C LEU A 29 4.33 -12.85 -26.37
N HIS A 30 3.96 -13.04 -27.64
CA HIS A 30 4.89 -13.52 -28.66
C HIS A 30 5.71 -12.37 -29.24
N PRO A 31 6.99 -12.58 -29.63
CA PRO A 31 7.81 -11.58 -30.30
C PRO A 31 7.18 -11.03 -31.60
N ASN A 32 6.34 -11.85 -32.24
CA ASN A 32 5.64 -11.51 -33.48
C ASN A 32 4.24 -10.93 -33.24
N TYR A 33 3.90 -10.47 -32.02
CA TYR A 33 2.62 -9.83 -31.75
C TYR A 33 2.54 -8.49 -32.49
N ARG A 34 1.59 -8.35 -33.43
CA ARG A 34 1.47 -7.18 -34.33
C ARG A 34 0.35 -6.20 -33.96
N ASP A 35 -0.54 -6.58 -33.05
CA ASP A 35 -1.63 -5.68 -32.63
C ASP A 35 -1.14 -4.67 -31.58
N GLU A 36 -1.87 -3.57 -31.45
CA GLU A 36 -1.57 -2.54 -30.46
C GLU A 36 -1.71 -3.05 -29.02
N ILE A 37 -0.71 -2.74 -28.19
CA ILE A 37 -0.77 -2.86 -26.72
C ILE A 37 -0.54 -1.46 -26.15
N GLY A 38 -1.40 -1.05 -25.23
CA GLY A 38 -1.33 0.31 -24.71
C GLY A 38 -2.00 0.48 -23.36
N ASN A 39 -1.63 1.59 -22.70
CA ASN A 39 -2.20 2.02 -21.44
C ASN A 39 -2.73 3.44 -21.59
N ARG A 40 -3.90 3.72 -21.03
CA ARG A 40 -4.50 5.07 -20.99
C ARG A 40 -4.96 5.40 -19.58
N PHE A 41 -4.57 6.58 -19.10
CA PHE A 41 -4.98 7.14 -17.82
C PHE A 41 -5.76 8.43 -18.07
N ASP A 42 -6.99 8.52 -17.56
CA ASP A 42 -7.83 9.71 -17.67
C ASP A 42 -8.36 10.09 -16.27
N THR A 43 -8.14 11.33 -15.83
CA THR A 43 -8.76 11.89 -14.61
C THR A 43 -9.93 12.79 -15.03
N ARG A 44 -11.13 12.55 -14.47
CA ARG A 44 -12.35 13.34 -14.75
C ARG A 44 -13.03 13.74 -13.43
N ILE A 45 -13.95 14.69 -13.49
CA ILE A 45 -14.74 15.14 -12.31
C ILE A 45 -15.43 13.95 -11.59
N ALA A 46 -15.86 12.94 -12.35
CA ALA A 46 -16.55 11.75 -11.83
C ALA A 46 -15.61 10.66 -11.27
N GLY A 47 -14.28 10.81 -11.44
CA GLY A 47 -13.27 9.84 -10.98
C GLY A 47 -12.17 9.57 -12.01
N THR A 48 -11.24 8.71 -11.62
CA THR A 48 -10.07 8.33 -12.41
C THR A 48 -10.29 6.99 -13.11
N ARG A 49 -9.83 6.87 -14.36
CA ARG A 49 -9.90 5.64 -15.14
C ARG A 49 -8.51 5.23 -15.63
N ILE A 50 -8.19 3.95 -15.44
CA ILE A 50 -7.10 3.27 -16.16
C ILE A 50 -7.72 2.33 -17.18
N LYS A 51 -7.18 2.31 -18.40
CA LYS A 51 -7.53 1.36 -19.45
C LYS A 51 -6.25 0.75 -20.01
N HIS A 52 -6.13 -0.56 -19.90
CA HIS A 52 -5.14 -1.38 -20.58
C HIS A 52 -5.80 -1.98 -21.83
N THR A 53 -5.10 -1.99 -22.96
CA THR A 53 -5.58 -2.55 -24.23
C THR A 53 -4.59 -3.55 -24.80
N MET A 54 -5.10 -4.62 -25.39
CA MET A 54 -4.35 -5.59 -26.17
C MET A 54 -5.27 -6.07 -27.30
N GLY A 55 -5.06 -5.55 -28.51
CA GLY A 55 -5.93 -5.78 -29.66
C GLY A 55 -7.42 -5.51 -29.33
N PRO A 56 -8.32 -6.47 -29.54
CA PRO A 56 -9.77 -6.30 -29.33
C PRO A 56 -10.20 -6.38 -27.85
N VAL A 57 -9.27 -6.56 -26.91
CA VAL A 57 -9.56 -6.69 -25.49
C VAL A 57 -9.08 -5.45 -24.74
N SER A 58 -9.89 -5.01 -23.77
CA SER A 58 -9.49 -3.95 -22.84
C SER A 58 -9.81 -4.34 -21.41
N LEU A 59 -8.86 -4.13 -20.50
CA LEU A 59 -9.09 -4.18 -19.07
C LEU A 59 -9.18 -2.74 -18.55
N LYS A 60 -10.22 -2.43 -17.79
CA LYS A 60 -10.49 -1.09 -17.30
C LYS A 60 -10.70 -1.10 -15.80
N THR A 61 -10.17 -0.08 -15.17
CA THR A 61 -10.36 0.19 -13.75
C THR A 61 -10.91 1.59 -13.60
N TYR A 62 -11.99 1.71 -12.85
CA TYR A 62 -12.63 2.98 -12.56
C TYR A 62 -12.66 3.18 -11.06
N ASP A 63 -12.36 4.39 -10.65
CA ASP A 63 -12.82 4.92 -9.38
C ASP A 63 -14.20 5.55 -9.59
N LYS A 64 -15.25 4.89 -9.10
CA LYS A 64 -16.62 5.40 -9.18
C LYS A 64 -16.90 6.20 -7.92
N HIS A 65 -17.03 7.52 -8.08
CA HIS A 65 -17.33 8.49 -7.02
C HIS A 65 -16.28 8.63 -5.90
N GLY A 66 -15.04 8.13 -6.06
CA GLY A 66 -13.98 8.29 -5.06
C GLY A 66 -13.92 7.21 -3.97
N PHE A 67 -14.83 6.23 -4.02
CA PHE A 67 -14.96 5.19 -2.98
C PHE A 67 -15.27 3.78 -3.49
N ILE A 68 -15.65 3.58 -4.75
CA ILE A 68 -15.89 2.23 -5.32
C ILE A 68 -14.89 1.96 -6.43
N LEU A 69 -14.04 0.94 -6.23
CA LEU A 69 -13.22 0.38 -7.30
C LEU A 69 -14.06 -0.56 -8.17
N ARG A 70 -14.15 -0.30 -9.47
CA ARG A 70 -14.73 -1.24 -10.43
C ARG A 70 -13.67 -1.67 -11.43
N ILE A 71 -13.45 -2.98 -11.51
CA ILE A 71 -12.59 -3.62 -12.51
C ILE A 71 -13.51 -4.33 -13.51
N GLU A 72 -13.30 -4.09 -14.79
CA GLU A 72 -14.02 -4.76 -15.87
C GLU A 72 -13.07 -5.11 -17.01
N THR A 73 -13.32 -6.24 -17.66
CA THR A 73 -12.66 -6.60 -18.92
C THR A 73 -13.72 -6.61 -20.02
N THR A 74 -13.45 -5.90 -21.11
CA THR A 74 -14.33 -5.77 -22.27
C THR A 74 -13.66 -6.37 -23.50
N VAL A 75 -14.44 -7.03 -24.35
CA VAL A 75 -13.96 -7.73 -25.55
C VAL A 75 -14.84 -7.34 -26.73
N SER A 76 -14.25 -6.81 -27.80
CA SER A 76 -14.97 -6.55 -29.06
C SER A 76 -14.97 -7.76 -29.99
N ASP A 77 -13.91 -8.59 -29.94
CA ASP A 77 -13.80 -9.84 -30.70
C ASP A 77 -13.40 -11.01 -29.79
N VAL A 78 -14.32 -11.95 -29.62
CA VAL A 78 -14.14 -13.14 -28.78
C VAL A 78 -13.18 -14.17 -29.39
N SER A 79 -12.94 -14.10 -30.71
CA SER A 79 -11.97 -14.96 -31.39
C SER A 79 -10.54 -14.74 -30.86
N PHE A 80 -10.33 -13.60 -30.19
CA PHE A 80 -9.13 -13.32 -29.42
C PHE A 80 -8.86 -14.36 -28.33
N PHE A 81 -9.85 -15.05 -27.78
CA PHE A 81 -9.58 -16.13 -26.82
C PHE A 81 -9.68 -17.50 -27.48
N LYS A 82 -8.98 -18.48 -26.93
CA LYS A 82 -9.12 -19.88 -27.33
C LYS A 82 -9.87 -20.65 -26.25
N HIS A 83 -10.67 -21.63 -26.65
CA HIS A 83 -11.18 -22.63 -25.72
C HIS A 83 -11.13 -24.02 -26.36
N TYR A 84 -11.13 -25.05 -25.50
CA TYR A 84 -11.16 -26.43 -25.93
C TYR A 84 -12.59 -26.82 -26.32
N ARG A 85 -12.81 -27.15 -27.59
CA ARG A 85 -14.13 -27.48 -28.15
C ARG A 85 -14.04 -28.48 -29.28
N LYS A 86 -15.16 -29.16 -29.52
CA LYS A 86 -15.40 -29.91 -30.75
C LYS A 86 -15.52 -28.95 -31.93
N VAL A 87 -14.76 -29.23 -32.98
CA VAL A 87 -14.79 -28.53 -34.27
C VAL A 87 -15.24 -29.54 -35.30
N GLU A 88 -16.28 -29.17 -36.05
CA GLU A 88 -16.75 -29.94 -37.20
C GLU A 88 -16.09 -29.35 -38.45
N HIS A 89 -15.50 -30.23 -39.24
CA HIS A 89 -14.82 -29.90 -40.49
C HIS A 89 -15.78 -30.03 -41.68
N ARG A 90 -15.43 -29.43 -42.82
CA ARG A 90 -16.30 -29.45 -44.02
C ARG A 90 -16.51 -30.84 -44.59
N ASP A 91 -15.58 -31.76 -44.34
CA ASP A 91 -15.63 -33.17 -44.74
C ASP A 91 -16.49 -34.03 -43.79
N GLY A 92 -17.14 -33.42 -42.80
CA GLY A 92 -17.98 -34.12 -41.81
C GLY A 92 -17.19 -34.74 -40.65
N THR A 93 -15.86 -34.68 -40.68
CA THR A 93 -15.04 -35.15 -39.56
C THR A 93 -15.13 -34.18 -38.38
N THR A 94 -14.90 -34.70 -37.17
CA THR A 94 -14.94 -33.87 -35.97
C THR A 94 -13.71 -34.07 -35.12
N GLU A 95 -13.17 -32.97 -34.62
CA GLU A 95 -11.93 -32.94 -33.84
C GLU A 95 -12.11 -32.04 -32.63
N THR A 96 -11.71 -32.50 -31.44
CA THR A 96 -11.71 -31.66 -30.25
C THR A 96 -10.33 -31.04 -30.07
N LYS A 97 -10.25 -29.71 -30.16
CA LYS A 97 -8.98 -28.99 -30.04
C LYS A 97 -9.13 -27.60 -29.43
N TRP A 98 -8.01 -27.04 -28.99
CA TRP A 98 -7.92 -25.62 -28.62
C TRP A 98 -8.03 -24.76 -29.87
N THR A 99 -9.13 -24.02 -30.00
CA THR A 99 -9.35 -23.13 -31.14
C THR A 99 -9.99 -21.81 -30.69
N ALA A 100 -9.99 -20.81 -31.58
CA ALA A 100 -10.58 -19.51 -31.30
C ALA A 100 -12.06 -19.65 -30.91
N MET A 101 -12.51 -18.85 -29.94
CA MET A 101 -13.92 -18.82 -29.57
C MET A 101 -14.75 -18.30 -30.75
N LYS A 102 -15.94 -18.87 -30.97
CA LYS A 102 -16.88 -18.35 -31.97
C LYS A 102 -17.85 -17.37 -31.30
N LYS A 103 -18.27 -16.33 -32.02
CA LYS A 103 -19.34 -15.44 -31.56
C LYS A 103 -20.66 -16.21 -31.53
N GLY A 104 -21.07 -16.66 -30.34
CA GLY A 104 -22.29 -17.45 -30.13
C GLY A 104 -22.45 -17.89 -28.67
N ILE A 105 -23.64 -18.38 -28.33
CA ILE A 105 -24.01 -18.71 -26.94
C ILE A 105 -23.11 -19.77 -26.29
N TYR A 106 -22.57 -20.70 -27.08
CA TYR A 106 -21.67 -21.75 -26.60
C TYR A 106 -20.34 -21.22 -26.06
N SER A 107 -19.92 -20.02 -26.47
CA SER A 107 -18.70 -19.40 -25.97
C SER A 107 -18.91 -18.60 -24.69
N LEU A 108 -20.15 -18.44 -24.19
CA LEU A 108 -20.43 -17.58 -23.03
C LEU A 108 -19.79 -18.08 -21.74
N SER A 109 -19.86 -19.38 -21.44
CA SER A 109 -19.24 -19.92 -20.21
C SER A 109 -17.71 -19.81 -20.27
N PRO A 110 -17.02 -20.27 -21.33
CA PRO A 110 -15.58 -20.10 -21.45
C PRO A 110 -15.16 -18.62 -21.44
N LEU A 111 -15.93 -17.73 -22.07
CA LEU A 111 -15.65 -16.30 -22.07
C LEU A 111 -15.77 -15.71 -20.66
N ARG A 112 -16.85 -16.05 -19.92
CA ARG A 112 -17.04 -15.58 -18.54
C ARG A 112 -15.86 -15.98 -17.66
N GLU A 113 -15.40 -17.22 -17.77
CA GLU A 113 -14.26 -17.74 -17.00
C GLU A 113 -12.98 -16.94 -17.29
N VAL A 114 -12.67 -16.72 -18.57
CA VAL A 114 -11.48 -15.97 -18.97
C VAL A 114 -11.53 -14.51 -18.51
N LEU A 115 -12.68 -13.85 -18.64
CA LEU A 115 -12.84 -12.45 -18.21
C LEU A 115 -12.80 -12.30 -16.70
N HIS A 116 -13.42 -13.24 -15.97
CA HIS A 116 -13.34 -13.26 -14.52
C HIS A 116 -11.93 -13.50 -14.02
N ALA A 117 -11.21 -14.43 -14.66
CA ALA A 117 -9.80 -14.70 -14.34
C ALA A 117 -8.92 -13.48 -14.65
N ALA A 118 -9.19 -12.74 -15.72
CA ALA A 118 -8.47 -11.52 -16.05
C ALA A 118 -8.69 -10.41 -15.00
N ASN A 119 -9.94 -10.19 -14.60
CA ASN A 119 -10.27 -9.25 -13.53
C ASN A 119 -9.61 -9.64 -12.21
N ARG A 120 -9.59 -10.95 -11.88
CA ARG A 120 -8.97 -11.47 -10.66
C ARG A 120 -7.46 -11.26 -10.64
N ARG A 121 -6.74 -11.63 -11.71
CA ARG A 121 -5.29 -11.41 -11.82
C ARG A 121 -4.92 -9.93 -11.69
N TYR A 122 -5.73 -9.05 -12.29
CA TYR A 122 -5.51 -7.62 -12.14
C TYR A 122 -5.79 -7.12 -10.71
N LEU A 123 -6.85 -7.62 -10.06
CA LEU A 123 -7.16 -7.33 -8.67
C LEU A 123 -6.03 -7.78 -7.73
N GLU A 124 -5.47 -8.97 -7.95
CA GLU A 124 -4.32 -9.49 -7.21
C GLU A 124 -3.10 -8.60 -7.39
N PHE A 125 -2.80 -8.19 -8.64
CA PHE A 125 -1.69 -7.29 -8.95
C PHE A 125 -1.81 -5.95 -8.21
N ILE A 126 -2.97 -5.29 -8.27
CA ILE A 126 -3.15 -4.00 -7.58
C ILE A 126 -3.18 -4.14 -6.05
N SER A 127 -3.63 -5.30 -5.55
CA SER A 127 -3.62 -5.58 -4.10
C SER A 127 -2.22 -5.77 -3.55
N ALA A 128 -1.26 -6.17 -4.40
CA ALA A 128 0.15 -6.27 -4.07
C ALA A 128 0.89 -4.92 -4.08
N ILE A 129 0.25 -3.84 -4.58
CA ILE A 129 0.85 -2.50 -4.54
C ILE A 129 0.81 -2.01 -3.08
N ASP A 130 1.97 -1.96 -2.44
CA ASP A 130 2.12 -1.42 -1.09
C ASP A 130 1.66 0.05 -1.07
N THR A 131 0.58 0.31 -0.33
CA THR A 131 0.17 1.67 -0.01
C THR A 131 0.67 2.01 1.39
N PRO A 132 1.38 3.14 1.59
CA PRO A 132 1.84 3.52 2.92
C PRO A 132 0.71 4.08 3.79
N THR A 133 -0.56 3.73 3.51
CA THR A 133 -1.75 4.17 4.23
C THR A 133 -1.61 3.91 5.72
N ALA A 134 -1.19 2.70 6.09
CA ALA A 134 -0.91 2.35 7.49
C ALA A 134 0.20 3.23 8.09
N GLY A 135 1.21 3.62 7.31
CA GLY A 135 2.27 4.54 7.73
C GLY A 135 1.78 5.98 7.91
N ILE A 136 0.92 6.47 7.00
CA ILE A 136 0.29 7.80 7.08
C ILE A 136 -0.61 7.89 8.31
N GLU A 137 -1.46 6.89 8.53
CA GLU A 137 -2.34 6.83 9.70
C GLU A 137 -1.54 6.71 11.00
N ALA A 138 -0.48 5.89 11.02
CA ALA A 138 0.41 5.78 12.16
C ALA A 138 1.07 7.13 12.49
N LEU A 139 1.66 7.81 11.50
CA LEU A 139 2.31 9.11 11.70
C LEU A 139 1.29 10.16 12.19
N ARG A 140 0.10 10.21 11.58
CA ARG A 140 -0.99 11.10 12.01
C ARG A 140 -1.40 10.82 13.45
N LYS A 141 -1.58 9.55 13.83
CA LYS A 141 -1.96 9.15 15.19
C LYS A 141 -0.90 9.54 16.22
N VAL A 142 0.38 9.45 15.87
CA VAL A 142 1.47 9.80 16.78
C VAL A 142 1.66 11.29 16.90
N SER A 143 1.40 12.05 15.84
CA SER A 143 1.54 13.51 15.81
C SER A 143 0.30 14.25 16.36
N ALA A 144 -0.88 13.62 16.36
CA ALA A 144 -2.12 14.20 16.85
C ALA A 144 -2.26 14.02 18.37
N SER A 145 -2.88 14.98 19.06
CA SER A 145 -3.24 14.86 20.48
C SER A 145 -4.29 13.77 20.70
N LEU A 146 -4.11 12.95 21.73
CA LEU A 146 -5.06 11.92 22.14
C LEU A 146 -5.68 12.25 23.50
N ARG A 147 -6.90 11.78 23.75
CA ARG A 147 -7.58 11.88 25.05
C ARG A 147 -7.63 10.50 25.71
N ASP A 148 -7.40 10.47 27.02
CA ASP A 148 -7.56 9.29 27.87
C ASP A 148 -8.26 9.73 29.15
N GLY A 149 -9.56 9.43 29.24
CA GLY A 149 -10.47 10.01 30.22
C GLY A 149 -10.55 11.54 30.08
N GLU A 150 -10.42 12.24 31.20
CA GLU A 150 -10.43 13.71 31.26
C GLU A 150 -9.09 14.34 30.85
N HIS A 151 -8.06 13.54 30.61
CA HIS A 151 -6.73 14.04 30.31
C HIS A 151 -6.42 14.00 28.81
N SER A 152 -5.88 15.11 28.29
CA SER A 152 -5.32 15.15 26.95
C SER A 152 -3.79 15.04 26.98
N TYR A 153 -3.26 14.25 26.05
CA TYR A 153 -1.84 14.02 25.83
C TYR A 153 -1.49 14.52 24.42
N PRO A 154 -0.55 15.48 24.30
CA PRO A 154 -0.15 16.00 22.99
C PRO A 154 0.57 14.92 22.19
N GLY A 155 0.47 15.01 20.86
CA GLY A 155 1.27 14.17 19.96
C GLY A 155 2.76 14.51 20.04
N PHE A 156 3.58 13.66 19.42
CA PHE A 156 5.02 13.83 19.34
C PHE A 156 5.40 14.63 18.09
N ASN A 157 6.19 15.69 18.29
CA ASN A 157 6.83 16.42 17.22
C ASN A 157 8.26 15.92 17.05
N LEU A 158 8.52 15.15 15.98
CA LEU A 158 9.83 14.55 15.71
C LEU A 158 10.96 15.56 15.50
N PHE A 159 10.65 16.85 15.34
CA PHE A 159 11.62 17.93 15.16
C PHE A 159 11.85 18.76 16.43
N ALA A 160 11.00 18.65 17.45
CA ALA A 160 11.16 19.36 18.71
C ALA A 160 12.26 18.70 19.57
N ASP A 161 13.13 19.50 20.17
CA ASP A 161 14.31 18.99 20.89
C ASP A 161 13.96 18.08 22.08
N GLU A 162 12.88 18.40 22.80
CA GLU A 162 12.43 17.55 23.91
C GLU A 162 11.99 16.16 23.42
N ASP A 163 11.23 16.11 22.33
CA ASP A 163 10.75 14.86 21.75
C ASP A 163 11.88 14.09 21.08
N GLN A 164 12.85 14.77 20.48
CA GLN A 164 14.08 14.13 20.00
C GLN A 164 14.85 13.47 21.14
N THR A 165 15.13 14.21 22.22
CA THR A 165 15.82 13.68 23.41
C THR A 165 15.10 12.44 23.94
N LEU A 166 13.76 12.43 23.87
CA LEU A 166 12.95 11.29 24.25
C LEU A 166 13.14 10.11 23.28
N MET A 167 13.09 10.33 21.97
CA MET A 167 13.30 9.27 20.98
C MET A 167 14.70 8.66 21.10
N GLU A 168 15.73 9.49 21.31
CA GLU A 168 17.11 9.03 21.55
C GLU A 168 17.20 8.16 22.80
N ALA A 169 16.63 8.62 23.92
CA ALA A 169 16.56 7.83 25.14
C ALA A 169 15.90 6.47 24.87
N LEU A 170 14.77 6.45 24.15
CA LEU A 170 14.01 5.24 23.85
C LEU A 170 14.79 4.21 23.00
N VAL A 171 15.63 4.64 22.06
CA VAL A 171 16.37 3.72 21.16
C VAL A 171 17.69 3.22 21.75
N ARG A 172 18.08 3.67 22.95
CA ARG A 172 19.29 3.17 23.60
C ARG A 172 19.23 1.67 23.87
N GLY A 173 20.29 0.97 23.50
CA GLY A 173 20.37 -0.50 23.60
C GLY A 173 20.15 -1.05 25.03
N GLU A 174 20.48 -0.27 26.06
CA GLU A 174 20.23 -0.64 27.46
C GLU A 174 18.73 -0.89 27.76
N HIS A 175 17.82 -0.20 27.08
CA HIS A 175 16.38 -0.36 27.25
C HIS A 175 15.80 -1.52 26.44
N CYS A 176 16.51 -2.02 25.43
CA CYS A 176 16.11 -3.23 24.72
C CYS A 176 16.23 -4.49 25.61
N ILE A 177 17.21 -4.50 26.52
CA ILE A 177 17.49 -5.66 27.38
C ILE A 177 16.71 -5.58 28.70
N ARG A 178 16.77 -4.43 29.39
CA ARG A 178 16.20 -4.28 30.75
C ARG A 178 14.83 -3.60 30.79
N GLY A 179 14.38 -3.04 29.66
CA GLY A 179 13.19 -2.19 29.61
C GLY A 179 13.42 -0.80 30.22
N LEU A 180 12.70 0.17 29.69
CA LEU A 180 12.66 1.54 30.17
C LEU A 180 11.92 1.63 31.52
N SER A 181 12.40 2.44 32.46
CA SER A 181 11.68 2.77 33.70
C SER A 181 11.62 4.28 33.90
N ASN A 182 10.80 4.74 34.85
CA ASN A 182 10.80 6.16 35.25
C ASN A 182 12.20 6.59 35.73
N LYS A 183 12.85 5.77 36.56
CA LYS A 183 14.20 6.04 37.08
C LYS A 183 15.23 6.23 35.97
N THR A 184 15.21 5.39 34.94
CA THR A 184 16.15 5.49 33.82
C THR A 184 15.81 6.68 32.95
N LEU A 185 14.53 6.90 32.62
CA LEU A 185 14.11 8.02 31.78
C LEU A 185 14.44 9.39 32.41
N ARG A 186 14.31 9.52 33.74
CA ARG A 186 14.63 10.76 34.46
C ARG A 186 16.08 11.20 34.28
N ARG A 187 17.02 10.28 34.06
CA ARG A 187 18.44 10.62 33.82
C ARG A 187 18.66 11.45 32.55
N HIS A 188 17.72 11.36 31.60
CA HIS A 188 17.75 12.08 30.33
C HIS A 188 17.05 13.44 30.39
N PHE A 189 16.31 13.71 31.48
CA PHE A 189 15.53 14.92 31.64
C PHE A 189 15.75 15.50 33.05
N PRO A 190 16.97 15.96 33.38
CA PRO A 190 17.30 16.49 34.70
C PRO A 190 16.43 17.70 35.10
N GLN A 191 15.98 18.47 34.10
CA GLN A 191 15.09 19.63 34.24
C GLN A 191 13.63 19.27 34.55
N LYS A 192 13.23 18.00 34.41
CA LYS A 192 11.83 17.59 34.62
C LYS A 192 11.56 17.18 36.07
N THR A 193 10.42 17.62 36.59
CA THR A 193 9.96 17.28 37.93
C THR A 193 9.52 15.82 38.04
N SER A 194 9.44 15.31 39.26
CA SER A 194 9.00 13.94 39.57
C SER A 194 7.60 13.60 39.01
N ALA A 195 6.74 14.61 38.81
CA ALA A 195 5.40 14.45 38.25
C ALA A 195 5.37 14.46 36.70
N GLN A 196 6.38 15.03 36.04
CA GLN A 196 6.42 15.17 34.58
C GLN A 196 6.87 13.88 33.86
N ILE A 197 7.79 13.11 34.46
CA ILE A 197 8.26 11.85 33.85
C ILE A 197 7.15 10.78 33.79
N PRO A 198 6.35 10.53 34.85
CA PRO A 198 5.18 9.66 34.76
C PRO A 198 4.19 10.08 33.68
N ARG A 199 3.94 11.38 33.52
CA ARG A 199 3.07 11.92 32.46
C ARG A 199 3.65 11.66 31.08
N THR A 200 4.96 11.73 30.91
CA THR A 200 5.67 11.40 29.65
C THR A 200 5.55 9.91 29.33
N LEU A 201 5.74 9.03 30.32
CA LEU A 201 5.52 7.59 30.15
C LEU A 201 4.07 7.28 29.80
N LYS A 202 3.12 7.96 30.43
CA LYS A 202 1.69 7.83 30.12
C LYS A 202 1.40 8.31 28.71
N ARG A 203 1.95 9.45 28.26
CA ARG A 203 1.90 9.93 26.86
C ARG A 203 2.39 8.84 25.91
N LEU A 204 3.60 8.31 26.12
CA LEU A 204 4.15 7.22 25.30
C LEU A 204 3.23 5.99 25.21
N ARG A 205 2.58 5.61 26.32
CA ARG A 205 1.62 4.49 26.34
C ARG A 205 0.33 4.81 25.58
N THR A 206 -0.23 6.01 25.77
CA THR A 206 -1.48 6.43 25.11
C THR A 206 -1.31 6.44 23.60
N HIS A 207 -0.14 6.86 23.08
CA HIS A 207 0.18 6.77 21.65
C HIS A 207 0.63 5.37 21.20
N GLY A 208 0.74 4.40 22.11
CA GLY A 208 1.10 3.01 21.79
C GLY A 208 2.58 2.82 21.45
N LEU A 209 3.46 3.75 21.82
CA LEU A 209 4.90 3.66 21.57
C LEU A 209 5.59 2.71 22.56
N ILE A 210 5.07 2.59 23.77
CA ILE A 210 5.57 1.65 24.79
C ILE A 210 4.45 0.81 25.39
N LYS A 211 4.80 -0.39 25.86
CA LYS A 211 3.94 -1.29 26.62
C LYS A 211 4.51 -1.51 28.02
N LYS A 212 3.65 -1.53 29.05
CA LYS A 212 4.06 -1.85 30.42
C LYS A 212 4.17 -3.35 30.59
N VAL A 213 5.18 -3.82 31.32
CA VAL A 213 5.29 -5.21 31.74
C VAL A 213 4.49 -5.43 33.02
N GLY A 214 3.74 -6.53 33.09
CA GLY A 214 2.96 -6.90 34.27
C GLY A 214 3.85 -6.99 35.52
N HIS A 215 3.31 -6.59 36.67
CA HIS A 215 3.97 -6.67 37.98
C HIS A 215 5.36 -6.00 38.09
N THR A 216 5.73 -5.12 37.16
CA THR A 216 6.99 -4.37 37.22
C THR A 216 6.79 -2.89 36.87
N TYR A 217 7.86 -2.10 37.09
CA TYR A 217 7.94 -0.70 36.70
C TYR A 217 8.60 -0.49 35.33
N HIS A 218 8.77 -1.56 34.55
CA HIS A 218 9.45 -1.54 33.27
C HIS A 218 8.48 -1.46 32.10
N TYR A 219 8.93 -0.80 31.04
CA TYR A 219 8.24 -0.60 29.78
C TYR A 219 9.15 -1.04 28.63
N TYR A 220 8.57 -1.67 27.61
CA TYR A 220 9.28 -1.99 26.37
C TYR A 220 8.66 -1.21 25.22
N LEU A 221 9.50 -0.80 24.27
CA LEU A 221 9.00 -0.20 23.05
C LEU A 221 8.17 -1.23 22.27
N THR A 222 7.08 -0.76 21.67
CA THR A 222 6.33 -1.54 20.69
C THR A 222 7.08 -1.57 19.35
N ARG A 223 6.60 -2.37 18.38
CA ARG A 223 7.14 -2.31 17.00
C ARG A 223 7.00 -0.90 16.44
N LEU A 224 5.82 -0.29 16.62
CA LEU A 224 5.54 1.09 16.22
C LEU A 224 6.49 2.08 16.89
N GLY A 225 6.66 1.97 18.22
CA GLY A 225 7.56 2.83 18.99
C GLY A 225 8.99 2.82 18.47
N ARG A 226 9.55 1.62 18.22
CA ARG A 226 10.89 1.47 17.63
C ARG A 226 10.97 2.09 16.25
N THR A 227 10.02 1.78 15.36
CA THR A 227 10.03 2.29 14.00
C THR A 227 9.95 3.81 13.97
N ILE A 228 9.08 4.43 14.77
CA ILE A 228 8.91 5.89 14.80
C ILE A 228 10.14 6.58 15.36
N ALA A 229 10.66 6.10 16.50
CA ALA A 229 11.83 6.71 17.12
C ALA A 229 13.04 6.67 16.18
N MET A 230 13.32 5.51 15.56
CA MET A 230 14.41 5.39 14.59
C MET A 230 14.17 6.21 13.32
N ALA A 231 12.95 6.21 12.78
CA ALA A 231 12.64 6.95 11.56
C ALA A 231 12.76 8.47 11.77
N GLY A 232 12.26 8.99 12.89
CA GLY A 232 12.38 10.41 13.24
C GLY A 232 13.84 10.86 13.35
N LEU A 233 14.64 10.11 14.11
CA LEU A 233 16.08 10.38 14.25
C LEU A 233 16.80 10.28 12.91
N LYS A 234 16.53 9.24 12.12
CA LYS A 234 17.15 9.05 10.80
C LYS A 234 16.87 10.23 9.86
N VAL A 235 15.61 10.68 9.79
CA VAL A 235 15.23 11.80 8.90
C VAL A 235 15.89 13.10 9.37
N LYS A 236 15.87 13.40 10.67
CA LYS A 236 16.48 14.62 11.19
C LYS A 236 18.00 14.63 10.98
N GLU A 237 18.69 13.60 11.47
CA GLU A 237 20.16 13.53 11.51
C GLU A 237 20.81 13.27 10.15
N LEU A 238 20.21 12.43 9.30
CA LEU A 238 20.85 12.01 8.04
C LEU A 238 20.31 12.72 6.80
N VAL A 239 19.18 13.42 6.90
CA VAL A 239 18.57 14.10 5.74
C VAL A 239 18.49 15.60 5.96
N ILE A 240 17.79 16.04 7.01
CA ILE A 240 17.51 17.47 7.20
C ILE A 240 18.75 18.24 7.62
N ILE A 241 19.47 17.79 8.66
CA ILE A 241 20.67 18.48 9.15
C ILE A 241 21.74 18.63 8.05
N PRO A 242 22.12 17.57 7.30
CA PRO A 242 23.11 17.70 6.22
C PRO A 242 22.66 18.63 5.08
N GLN A 243 21.37 18.60 4.73
CA GLN A 243 20.83 19.50 3.71
C GLN A 243 20.90 20.97 4.16
N LEU A 244 20.54 21.26 5.40
CA LEU A 244 20.63 22.62 5.96
C LEU A 244 22.09 23.07 6.09
N ALA A 245 22.99 22.18 6.49
CA ALA A 245 24.43 22.47 6.55
C ALA A 245 24.97 22.84 5.17
N THR A 246 24.58 22.11 4.11
CA THR A 246 25.00 22.40 2.72
C THR A 246 24.44 23.74 2.21
N ALA A 247 23.24 24.13 2.63
CA ALA A 247 22.63 25.39 2.21
C ALA A 247 23.19 26.62 2.95
N LEU A 248 23.75 26.41 4.14
CA LEU A 248 24.31 27.46 5.01
C LEU A 248 25.84 27.56 4.95
N SER A 249 26.50 26.60 4.30
CA SER A 249 27.94 26.60 3.98
C SER A 249 28.23 27.31 2.67
#